data_AF-A0A3S4RIJ4-F1
#
_entry.id   AF-A0A3S4RIJ4-F1
#
_cell.length_a   1.000
_cell.length_b   1.000
_cell.length_c   1.000
_cell.angle_alpha   90.00
_cell.angle_beta   90.00
_cell.angle_gamma   90.00
#
_symmetry.space_group_name_H-M   'P 1'
#
loop_
_entity.id
_entity.type
_entity.pdbx_description
1 polymer ?
#
loop_
_entity_poly.entity_id
_entity_poly.type
_entity_poly.pdbx_seq_one_letter_code
_entity_poly.pdbx_strand_id
1 'polypeptide(L)'
;MTDGRQRRKAKQARREVRRASRRRREEVRDEIPEEVPLVAEVQEALAADHPLHLLALVSTIIEASLPQASLLESHEDADSPDLDDLVEGLIGVPVPETTALLGVLAELVDDPELAALCAQEVDHRDDELPAWISELERTSVYRAARMSHVLGDGDDLMLGVRLPGGFEMTCVAHLDHNLHSCVGDAFLVPDSLDAVLAVAEANRTDADLELVEMTLADAGAWLGEGLEATELMYTPSESDTWPACRPLVEWLTYSLPTGGSGYAGRGLGYDEHQDLLDRFFGSLVGMRFATAEHRELLNFCLFEGTGDPLRFSEVRLTDLLTATPFDGAAVPAGRLRELPDLLRAYVPFAHAQSGLREELTAEALAAIDHGESEYLAQISG
;
A
#
# COMPACT_ATOMS: atom_id res chain seq x y z
N MET A 1 6.74 -18.19 -26.46
CA MET A 1 5.49 -17.48 -26.89
C MET A 1 4.29 -17.69 -25.94
N THR A 2 4.45 -18.32 -24.77
CA THR A 2 3.36 -18.69 -23.86
C THR A 2 3.29 -17.87 -22.57
N ASP A 3 4.36 -17.13 -22.22
CA ASP A 3 4.54 -16.58 -20.85
C ASP A 3 4.12 -15.12 -20.66
N GLY A 4 4.29 -14.27 -21.69
CA GLY A 4 3.62 -12.95 -21.72
C GLY A 4 2.08 -13.08 -21.68
N ARG A 5 1.55 -14.26 -22.04
CA ARG A 5 0.15 -14.64 -21.89
C ARG A 5 -0.19 -15.10 -20.45
N GLN A 6 0.80 -15.59 -19.70
CA GLN A 6 0.68 -16.03 -18.30
C GLN A 6 0.75 -14.83 -17.34
N ARG A 7 1.61 -13.85 -17.57
CA ARG A 7 1.61 -12.58 -16.81
C ARG A 7 0.46 -11.65 -17.17
N ARG A 8 0.06 -11.61 -18.46
CA ARG A 8 -1.26 -11.06 -18.82
C ARG A 8 -2.37 -11.81 -18.10
N LYS A 9 -2.30 -13.14 -17.94
CA LYS A 9 -3.28 -13.91 -17.16
C LYS A 9 -3.21 -13.65 -15.66
N ALA A 10 -2.07 -13.35 -15.05
CA ALA A 10 -1.95 -13.04 -13.63
C ALA A 10 -2.43 -11.61 -13.32
N LYS A 11 -2.03 -10.63 -14.15
CA LYS A 11 -2.59 -9.27 -14.13
C LYS A 11 -4.09 -9.28 -14.51
N GLN A 12 -4.49 -10.16 -15.42
CA GLN A 12 -5.89 -10.39 -15.78
C GLN A 12 -6.63 -11.17 -14.68
N ALA A 13 -6.00 -12.05 -13.91
CA ALA A 13 -6.60 -12.75 -12.78
C ALA A 13 -6.79 -11.80 -11.60
N ARG A 14 -5.79 -10.96 -11.28
CA ARG A 14 -5.93 -9.82 -10.35
C ARG A 14 -7.03 -8.87 -10.82
N ARG A 15 -7.05 -8.51 -12.11
CA ARG A 15 -8.13 -7.71 -12.72
C ARG A 15 -9.45 -8.45 -12.82
N GLU A 16 -9.51 -9.79 -12.84
CA GLU A 16 -10.72 -10.61 -12.94
C GLU A 16 -11.31 -10.86 -11.57
N VAL A 17 -10.49 -11.00 -10.53
CA VAL A 17 -10.92 -10.93 -9.13
C VAL A 17 -11.44 -9.52 -8.82
N ARG A 18 -10.72 -8.47 -9.24
CA ARG A 18 -11.20 -7.08 -9.17
C ARG A 18 -12.46 -6.86 -10.01
N ARG A 19 -12.57 -7.42 -11.23
CA ARG A 19 -13.75 -7.30 -12.11
C ARG A 19 -14.91 -8.19 -11.66
N ALA A 20 -14.67 -9.31 -11.00
CA ALA A 20 -15.71 -10.17 -10.44
C ALA A 20 -16.27 -9.53 -9.17
N SER A 21 -15.39 -8.99 -8.31
CA SER A 21 -15.79 -8.14 -7.17
C SER A 21 -16.53 -6.89 -7.66
N ARG A 22 -16.01 -6.21 -8.69
CA ARG A 22 -16.63 -5.05 -9.34
C ARG A 22 -17.92 -5.39 -10.07
N ARG A 23 -18.08 -6.52 -10.77
CA ARG A 23 -19.35 -6.93 -11.39
C ARG A 23 -20.38 -7.32 -10.35
N ARG A 24 -19.97 -8.00 -9.29
CA ARG A 24 -20.84 -8.29 -8.14
C ARG A 24 -21.25 -6.99 -7.42
N ARG A 25 -20.39 -5.98 -7.38
CA ARG A 25 -20.69 -4.62 -6.88
C ARG A 25 -21.39 -3.72 -7.90
N GLU A 26 -21.23 -3.89 -9.22
CA GLU A 26 -21.89 -3.13 -10.29
C GLU A 26 -23.30 -3.67 -10.52
N GLU A 27 -23.51 -4.99 -10.42
CA GLU A 27 -24.84 -5.60 -10.34
C GLU A 27 -25.58 -5.16 -9.06
N VAL A 28 -24.86 -4.89 -7.97
CA VAL A 28 -25.42 -4.25 -6.77
C VAL A 28 -25.62 -2.74 -6.98
N ARG A 29 -24.66 -2.03 -7.58
CA ARG A 29 -24.64 -0.55 -7.76
C ARG A 29 -25.65 -0.06 -8.79
N ASP A 30 -25.89 -0.79 -9.88
CA ASP A 30 -26.97 -0.50 -10.83
C ASP A 30 -28.36 -0.84 -10.23
N GLU A 31 -28.40 -1.50 -9.07
CA GLU A 31 -29.59 -1.75 -8.25
C GLU A 31 -29.67 -0.87 -6.98
N ILE A 32 -28.70 0.02 -6.70
CA ILE A 32 -28.76 0.96 -5.55
C ILE A 32 -29.75 2.08 -5.88
N PRO A 33 -30.92 2.16 -5.21
CA PRO A 33 -31.79 3.33 -5.29
C PRO A 33 -31.11 4.53 -4.60
N GLU A 34 -31.59 5.74 -4.89
CA GLU A 34 -31.27 7.02 -4.22
C GLU A 34 -30.78 6.87 -2.76
N GLU A 35 -29.70 7.60 -2.40
CA GLU A 35 -29.12 7.78 -1.05
C GLU A 35 -29.74 6.89 0.04
N VAL A 36 -29.16 5.71 0.25
CA VAL A 36 -29.53 4.86 1.39
C VAL A 36 -29.15 5.63 2.66
N PRO A 37 -30.08 5.86 3.60
CA PRO A 37 -29.74 6.54 4.85
C PRO A 37 -28.67 5.76 5.61
N LEU A 38 -27.66 6.42 6.18
CA LEU A 38 -26.57 5.80 6.97
C LEU A 38 -27.06 4.74 7.96
N VAL A 39 -28.20 4.99 8.61
CA VAL A 39 -28.86 4.05 9.53
C VAL A 39 -29.17 2.70 8.88
N ALA A 40 -29.63 2.69 7.63
CA ALA A 40 -29.91 1.45 6.91
C ALA A 40 -28.62 0.71 6.53
N GLU A 41 -27.54 1.41 6.19
CA GLU A 41 -26.23 0.76 5.94
C GLU A 41 -25.68 0.12 7.22
N VAL A 42 -25.81 0.81 8.37
CA VAL A 42 -25.44 0.25 9.67
C VAL A 42 -26.28 -0.96 10.00
N GLN A 43 -27.59 -0.92 9.73
CA GLN A 43 -28.47 -2.06 9.95
C GLN A 43 -28.06 -3.27 9.10
N GLU A 44 -27.69 -3.07 7.84
CA GLU A 44 -27.16 -4.12 6.96
C GLU A 44 -25.82 -4.67 7.47
N ALA A 45 -24.93 -3.79 7.92
CA ALA A 45 -23.63 -4.17 8.48
C ALA A 45 -23.76 -4.96 9.80
N LEU A 46 -24.72 -4.59 10.66
CA LEU A 46 -25.03 -5.32 11.90
C LEU A 46 -25.70 -6.67 11.63
N ALA A 47 -26.46 -6.78 10.54
CA ALA A 47 -27.10 -8.02 10.11
C ALA A 47 -26.14 -8.98 9.37
N ALA A 48 -24.97 -8.50 8.97
CA ALA A 48 -23.95 -9.31 8.30
C ALA A 48 -23.37 -10.38 9.24
N ASP A 49 -22.95 -11.50 8.66
CA ASP A 49 -22.39 -12.64 9.41
C ASP A 49 -21.02 -12.33 10.07
N HIS A 50 -20.38 -11.20 9.73
CA HIS A 50 -19.02 -10.88 10.17
C HIS A 50 -18.85 -9.39 10.58
N PRO A 51 -18.26 -9.08 11.76
CA PRO A 51 -18.08 -7.71 12.27
C PRO A 51 -17.35 -6.75 11.34
N LEU A 52 -16.50 -7.27 10.46
CA LEU A 52 -15.73 -6.49 9.48
C LEU A 52 -16.59 -5.52 8.65
N HIS A 53 -17.86 -5.82 8.41
CA HIS A 53 -18.72 -4.94 7.61
C HIS A 53 -18.94 -3.60 8.31
N LEU A 54 -19.23 -3.62 9.61
CA LEU A 54 -19.41 -2.40 10.41
C LEU A 54 -18.06 -1.71 10.65
N LEU A 55 -17.00 -2.48 10.93
CA LEU A 55 -15.64 -1.93 11.10
C LEU A 55 -15.18 -1.17 9.85
N ALA A 56 -15.37 -1.73 8.65
CA ALA A 56 -14.99 -1.09 7.39
C ALA A 56 -15.82 0.16 7.09
N LEU A 57 -17.11 0.15 7.43
CA LEU A 57 -17.98 1.33 7.32
C LEU A 57 -17.48 2.46 8.22
N VAL A 58 -17.20 2.17 9.50
CA VAL A 58 -16.70 3.18 10.45
C VAL A 58 -15.33 3.71 10.04
N SER A 59 -14.43 2.85 9.57
CA SER A 59 -13.14 3.26 9.00
C SER A 59 -13.32 4.27 7.86
N THR A 60 -14.27 4.01 6.95
CA THR A 60 -14.56 4.89 5.82
C THR A 60 -15.10 6.24 6.30
N ILE A 61 -15.96 6.24 7.33
CA ILE A 61 -16.50 7.47 7.94
C ILE A 61 -15.37 8.30 8.54
N ILE A 62 -14.51 7.69 9.38
CA ILE A 62 -13.37 8.39 10.00
C ILE A 62 -12.49 9.00 8.90
N GLU A 63 -12.13 8.21 7.90
CA GLU A 63 -11.27 8.66 6.80
C GLU A 63 -11.88 9.82 6.01
N ALA A 64 -13.18 9.74 5.69
CA ALA A 64 -13.87 10.78 4.94
C ALA A 64 -14.05 12.10 5.74
N SER A 65 -14.00 12.02 7.07
CA SER A 65 -14.09 13.17 7.96
C SER A 65 -12.75 13.84 8.25
N LEU A 66 -11.61 13.27 7.81
CA LEU A 66 -10.31 13.89 7.98
C LEU A 66 -10.13 15.08 7.03
N PRO A 67 -9.47 16.17 7.47
CA PRO A 67 -9.16 17.29 6.58
C PRO A 67 -8.29 16.80 5.43
N GLN A 68 -8.77 16.88 4.18
CA GLN A 68 -7.95 16.51 3.04
C GLN A 68 -6.73 17.43 2.97
N ALA A 69 -5.53 16.85 3.12
CA ALA A 69 -4.25 17.56 3.06
C ALA A 69 -3.84 17.98 1.64
N SER A 70 -4.79 18.19 0.71
CA SER A 70 -4.49 18.61 -0.65
C SER A 70 -4.15 20.10 -0.69
N LEU A 71 -2.86 20.42 -0.69
CA LEU A 71 -2.36 21.78 -0.92
C LEU A 71 -2.57 22.28 -2.36
N LEU A 72 -3.02 21.43 -3.28
CA LEU A 72 -3.22 21.75 -4.70
C LEU A 72 -4.68 21.95 -5.11
N GLU A 73 -5.62 21.42 -4.34
CA GLU A 73 -7.04 21.59 -4.63
C GLU A 73 -7.61 22.74 -3.80
N SER A 74 -7.57 23.91 -4.41
CA SER A 74 -8.51 24.98 -4.07
C SER A 74 -9.90 24.57 -4.55
N HIS A 75 -10.56 23.65 -3.87
CA HIS A 75 -11.93 23.25 -4.19
C HIS A 75 -12.90 23.56 -3.05
N GLU A 76 -13.97 24.24 -3.44
CA GLU A 76 -14.98 24.93 -2.66
C GLU A 76 -16.01 23.98 -2.03
N ASP A 77 -15.61 22.78 -1.59
CA ASP A 77 -16.48 21.79 -0.93
C ASP A 77 -16.16 21.67 0.57
N ALA A 78 -16.13 22.81 1.27
CA ALA A 78 -16.00 22.91 2.73
C ALA A 78 -17.31 22.60 3.48
N ASP A 79 -18.14 21.69 2.94
CA ASP A 79 -19.47 21.34 3.48
C ASP A 79 -19.53 19.89 4.02
N SER A 80 -18.43 19.14 3.99
CA SER A 80 -18.39 17.83 4.67
C SER A 80 -18.19 18.06 6.17
N PRO A 81 -19.07 17.49 7.03
CA PRO A 81 -18.91 17.63 8.48
C PRO A 81 -17.59 16.98 8.90
N ASP A 82 -16.87 17.63 9.81
CA ASP A 82 -15.74 16.99 10.47
C ASP A 82 -16.24 15.85 11.37
N LEU A 83 -15.29 15.09 11.94
CA LEU A 83 -15.66 13.92 12.74
C LEU A 83 -16.40 14.32 14.02
N ASP A 84 -16.11 15.49 14.58
CA ASP A 84 -16.78 16.03 15.77
C ASP A 84 -18.25 16.33 15.48
N ASP A 85 -18.53 17.02 14.38
CA ASP A 85 -19.89 17.32 13.91
C ASP A 85 -20.70 16.03 13.66
N LEU A 86 -20.05 15.01 13.08
CA LEU A 86 -20.68 13.71 12.84
C LEU A 86 -21.02 13.00 14.15
N VAL A 87 -20.10 12.99 15.12
CA VAL A 87 -20.34 12.41 16.45
C VAL A 87 -21.46 13.16 17.17
N GLU A 88 -21.49 14.50 17.13
CA GLU A 88 -22.58 15.30 17.69
C GLU A 88 -23.94 14.92 17.06
N GLY A 89 -23.97 14.73 15.74
CA GLY A 89 -25.15 14.26 15.01
C GLY A 89 -25.62 12.87 15.48
N LEU A 90 -24.70 11.93 15.67
CA LEU A 90 -25.00 10.57 16.18
C LEU A 90 -25.50 10.60 17.63
N ILE A 91 -24.96 11.49 18.47
CA ILE A 91 -25.44 11.74 19.84
C ILE A 91 -26.89 12.23 19.82
N GLY A 92 -27.22 13.13 18.88
CA GLY A 92 -28.55 13.72 18.75
C GLY A 92 -29.67 12.76 18.31
N VAL A 93 -29.33 11.57 17.80
CA VAL A 93 -30.30 10.57 17.30
C VAL A 93 -30.09 9.24 18.05
N PRO A 94 -30.70 9.05 19.23
CA PRO A 94 -30.48 7.84 20.05
C PRO A 94 -31.29 6.66 19.52
N VAL A 95 -30.71 5.91 18.58
CA VAL A 95 -31.24 4.66 18.05
C VAL A 95 -30.15 3.58 18.11
N PRO A 96 -30.50 2.28 18.12
CA PRO A 96 -29.50 1.21 18.25
C PRO A 96 -28.36 1.28 17.22
N GLU A 97 -28.65 1.72 16.00
CA GLU A 97 -27.68 1.86 14.92
C GLU A 97 -26.62 2.94 15.22
N THR A 98 -27.03 4.12 15.71
CA THR A 98 -26.07 5.18 16.08
C THR A 98 -25.32 4.82 17.35
N THR A 99 -25.93 4.07 18.26
CA THR A 99 -25.24 3.53 19.45
C THR A 99 -24.16 2.53 19.05
N ALA A 100 -24.42 1.67 18.06
CA ALA A 100 -23.44 0.75 17.52
C ALA A 100 -22.27 1.48 16.83
N LEU A 101 -22.56 2.53 16.05
CA LEU A 101 -21.53 3.39 15.45
C LEU A 101 -20.63 4.03 16.51
N LEU A 102 -21.22 4.66 17.54
CA LEU A 102 -20.48 5.27 18.64
C LEU A 102 -19.62 4.23 19.40
N GLY A 103 -20.13 3.01 19.60
CA GLY A 103 -19.38 1.93 20.23
C GLY A 103 -18.12 1.51 19.45
N VAL A 104 -18.19 1.52 18.12
CA VAL A 104 -17.01 1.23 17.28
C VAL A 104 -16.10 2.46 17.16
N LEU A 105 -16.65 3.67 17.04
CA LEU A 105 -15.89 4.92 17.01
C LEU A 105 -15.07 5.12 18.29
N ALA A 106 -15.61 4.75 19.45
CA ALA A 106 -14.91 4.81 20.73
C ALA A 106 -13.59 4.02 20.76
N GLU A 107 -13.42 3.04 19.88
CA GLU A 107 -12.23 2.18 19.81
C GLU A 107 -11.31 2.56 18.63
N LEU A 108 -11.87 2.98 17.49
CA LEU A 108 -11.11 3.22 16.25
C LEU A 108 -10.56 4.65 16.12
N VAL A 109 -11.08 5.60 16.90
CA VAL A 109 -10.67 7.01 16.80
C VAL A 109 -9.40 7.25 17.62
N ASP A 110 -8.41 7.91 17.00
CA ASP A 110 -7.13 8.23 17.63
C ASP A 110 -7.23 9.38 18.67
N ASP A 111 -8.24 10.24 18.57
CA ASP A 111 -8.49 11.30 19.55
C ASP A 111 -9.09 10.74 20.86
N PRO A 112 -8.35 10.78 21.99
CA PRO A 112 -8.81 10.21 23.25
C PRO A 112 -10.00 10.96 23.88
N GLU A 113 -10.18 12.26 23.59
CA GLU A 113 -11.32 13.03 24.08
C GLU A 113 -12.60 12.62 23.33
N LEU A 114 -12.51 12.49 22.00
CA LEU A 114 -13.63 12.06 21.16
C LEU A 114 -14.00 10.59 21.40
N ALA A 115 -12.99 9.71 21.57
CA ALA A 115 -13.20 8.32 21.96
C ALA A 115 -13.92 8.21 23.32
N ALA A 116 -13.50 8.99 24.32
CA ALA A 116 -14.13 9.00 25.63
C ALA A 116 -15.56 9.56 25.59
N LEU A 117 -15.85 10.54 24.74
CA LEU A 117 -17.19 11.06 24.51
C LEU A 117 -18.11 9.97 23.95
N CYS A 118 -17.66 9.26 22.91
CA CYS A 118 -18.40 8.16 22.30
C CYS A 118 -18.70 7.06 23.33
N ALA A 119 -17.70 6.64 24.11
CA ALA A 119 -17.87 5.62 25.15
C ALA A 119 -18.87 6.05 26.24
N GLN A 120 -18.80 7.30 26.70
CA GLN A 120 -19.74 7.83 27.68
C GLN A 120 -21.18 7.85 27.17
N GLU A 121 -21.38 8.25 25.91
CA GLU A 121 -22.71 8.26 25.31
C GLU A 121 -23.27 6.83 25.18
N VAL A 122 -22.45 5.86 24.80
CA VAL A 122 -22.86 4.44 24.74
C VAL A 122 -23.30 3.94 26.13
N ASP A 123 -22.54 4.26 27.18
CA ASP A 123 -22.89 3.90 28.57
C ASP A 123 -24.18 4.58 29.07
N HIS A 124 -24.53 5.74 28.49
CA HIS A 124 -25.75 6.47 28.83
C HIS A 124 -27.00 5.92 28.15
N ARG A 125 -26.86 5.12 27.08
CA ARG A 125 -27.97 4.56 26.32
C ARG A 125 -28.33 3.16 26.83
N ASP A 126 -29.62 2.87 26.87
CA ASP A 126 -30.16 1.56 27.27
C ASP A 126 -30.27 0.57 26.08
N ASP A 127 -29.59 0.84 24.96
CA ASP A 127 -29.65 -0.01 23.75
C ASP A 127 -28.84 -1.31 23.93
N GLU A 128 -29.39 -2.43 23.45
CA GLU A 128 -28.68 -3.72 23.46
C GLU A 128 -27.69 -3.80 22.30
N LEU A 129 -26.40 -3.67 22.60
CA LEU A 129 -25.32 -3.85 21.61
C LEU A 129 -24.93 -5.34 21.46
N PRO A 130 -24.55 -5.78 20.25
CA PRO A 130 -23.84 -7.04 20.07
C PRO A 130 -22.61 -7.12 20.98
N ALA A 131 -22.45 -8.25 21.68
CA ALA A 131 -21.36 -8.43 22.64
C ALA A 131 -19.96 -8.20 22.06
N TRP A 132 -19.79 -8.39 20.76
CA TRP A 132 -18.50 -8.15 20.11
C TRP A 132 -18.11 -6.66 20.04
N ILE A 133 -19.08 -5.75 20.01
CA ILE A 133 -18.84 -4.30 20.04
C ILE A 133 -18.36 -3.89 21.43
N SER A 134 -19.06 -4.32 22.48
CA SER A 134 -18.71 -3.99 23.87
C SER A 134 -17.38 -4.59 24.34
N GLU A 135 -16.87 -5.60 23.62
CA GLU A 135 -15.61 -6.27 23.95
C GLU A 135 -14.49 -5.94 22.94
N LEU A 136 -14.67 -4.94 22.06
CA LEU A 136 -13.78 -4.69 20.92
C LEU A 136 -12.32 -4.44 21.33
N GLU A 137 -12.09 -3.84 22.51
CA GLU A 137 -10.78 -3.68 23.18
C GLU A 137 -10.00 -5.00 23.36
N ARG A 138 -10.67 -6.16 23.30
CA ARG A 138 -10.09 -7.50 23.45
C ARG A 138 -9.58 -8.06 22.13
N THR A 139 -9.65 -7.29 21.06
CA THR A 139 -9.08 -7.64 19.75
C THR A 139 -7.59 -7.94 19.91
N SER A 140 -7.11 -8.96 19.18
CA SER A 140 -5.69 -9.32 19.21
C SER A 140 -5.19 -9.73 17.84
N VAL A 141 -4.00 -9.20 17.48
CA VAL A 141 -3.23 -9.73 16.36
C VAL A 141 -2.41 -10.91 16.87
N TYR A 142 -2.62 -12.09 16.28
CA TYR A 142 -2.01 -13.33 16.79
C TYR A 142 -0.85 -13.83 15.92
N ARG A 143 -0.73 -13.35 14.68
CA ARG A 143 0.29 -13.79 13.73
C ARG A 143 0.50 -12.75 12.62
N ALA A 144 1.71 -12.68 12.09
CA ALA A 144 2.04 -11.87 10.92
C ALA A 144 2.82 -12.71 9.89
N ALA A 145 2.58 -12.43 8.62
CA ALA A 145 3.34 -12.96 7.50
C ALA A 145 3.66 -11.83 6.52
N ARG A 146 4.68 -12.04 5.70
CA ARG A 146 5.10 -11.13 4.65
C ARG A 146 5.21 -11.89 3.33
N MET A 147 4.69 -11.29 2.27
CA MET A 147 4.91 -11.75 0.91
C MET A 147 5.75 -10.73 0.14
N SER A 148 6.89 -11.17 -0.37
CA SER A 148 7.90 -10.35 -1.02
C SER A 148 8.17 -10.84 -2.44
N HIS A 149 8.42 -9.92 -3.39
CA HIS A 149 8.94 -10.27 -4.71
C HIS A 149 10.47 -10.11 -4.76
N VAL A 150 11.16 -10.95 -5.53
CA VAL A 150 12.63 -10.89 -5.66
C VAL A 150 13.16 -9.55 -6.19
N LEU A 151 12.33 -8.76 -6.89
CA LEU A 151 12.70 -7.42 -7.36
C LEU A 151 12.64 -6.36 -6.26
N GLY A 152 11.93 -6.61 -5.16
CA GLY A 152 11.91 -5.73 -3.98
C GLY A 152 11.13 -4.43 -4.18
N ASP A 153 10.20 -4.37 -5.13
CA ASP A 153 9.38 -3.18 -5.38
C ASP A 153 8.42 -2.85 -4.24
N GLY A 154 8.01 -3.87 -3.49
CA GLY A 154 7.07 -3.74 -2.40
C GLY A 154 6.88 -5.07 -1.69
N ASP A 155 6.26 -4.98 -0.52
CA ASP A 155 5.98 -6.10 0.37
C ASP A 155 4.52 -6.06 0.83
N ASP A 156 3.83 -7.20 0.78
CA ASP A 156 2.49 -7.35 1.38
C ASP A 156 2.65 -7.90 2.80
N LEU A 157 2.30 -7.09 3.80
CA LEU A 157 2.22 -7.50 5.20
C LEU A 157 0.80 -8.01 5.51
N MET A 158 0.72 -9.19 6.09
CA MET A 158 -0.54 -9.87 6.41
C MET A 158 -0.64 -10.10 7.91
N LEU A 159 -1.67 -9.55 8.54
CA LEU A 159 -1.93 -9.69 9.98
C LEU A 159 -3.16 -10.57 10.20
N GLY A 160 -2.99 -11.67 10.96
CA GLY A 160 -4.10 -12.48 11.45
C GLY A 160 -4.68 -11.87 12.72
N VAL A 161 -5.95 -11.50 12.68
CA VAL A 161 -6.65 -10.80 13.76
C VAL A 161 -7.76 -11.68 14.31
N ARG A 162 -7.89 -11.71 15.64
CA ARG A 162 -9.03 -12.31 16.34
C ARG A 162 -9.84 -11.23 17.01
N LEU A 163 -11.11 -11.17 16.65
CA LEU A 163 -12.10 -10.28 17.23
C LEU A 163 -12.87 -11.02 18.35
N PRO A 164 -13.52 -10.29 19.27
CA PRO A 164 -14.39 -10.88 20.28
C PRO A 164 -15.53 -11.69 19.64
N GLY A 165 -16.03 -12.70 20.35
CA GLY A 165 -17.02 -13.63 19.78
C GLY A 165 -16.41 -14.73 18.89
N GLY A 166 -15.08 -14.73 18.71
CA GLY A 166 -14.36 -15.79 18.00
C GLY A 166 -14.28 -15.59 16.48
N PHE A 167 -14.64 -14.40 15.99
CA PHE A 167 -14.45 -14.05 14.58
C PHE A 167 -12.96 -13.85 14.26
N GLU A 168 -12.58 -14.15 13.03
CA GLU A 168 -11.22 -13.95 12.54
C GLU A 168 -11.25 -13.16 11.23
N MET A 169 -10.31 -12.24 11.11
CA MET A 169 -10.07 -11.49 9.88
C MET A 169 -8.58 -11.40 9.59
N THR A 170 -8.26 -11.08 8.35
CA THR A 170 -6.89 -10.82 7.92
C THR A 170 -6.80 -9.42 7.34
N CYS A 171 -5.89 -8.61 7.87
CA CYS A 171 -5.50 -7.33 7.27
C CYS A 171 -4.32 -7.59 6.33
N VAL A 172 -4.37 -7.05 5.12
CA VAL A 172 -3.27 -7.08 4.15
C VAL A 172 -2.94 -5.64 3.79
N ALA A 173 -1.71 -5.21 4.05
CA ALA A 173 -1.20 -3.88 3.74
C ALA A 173 0.00 -3.99 2.81
N HIS A 174 -0.02 -3.24 1.72
CA HIS A 174 1.05 -3.16 0.72
C HIS A 174 1.97 -1.98 1.03
N LEU A 175 3.25 -2.27 1.23
CA LEU A 175 4.30 -1.27 1.33
C LEU A 175 4.97 -1.08 -0.03
N ASP A 176 4.94 0.14 -0.56
CA ASP A 176 5.57 0.47 -1.84
C ASP A 176 7.00 1.01 -1.61
N HIS A 177 8.00 0.17 -1.84
CA HIS A 177 9.40 0.53 -1.65
C HIS A 177 9.92 1.50 -2.72
N ASN A 178 9.21 1.69 -3.83
CA ASN A 178 9.55 2.75 -4.79
C ASN A 178 9.11 4.14 -4.29
N LEU A 179 8.17 4.19 -3.33
CA LEU A 179 7.64 5.40 -2.72
C LEU A 179 7.98 5.44 -1.22
N HIS A 180 9.26 5.33 -0.89
CA HIS A 180 9.76 5.41 0.49
C HIS A 180 9.18 4.36 1.45
N SER A 181 8.72 3.22 0.94
CA SER A 181 8.05 2.16 1.73
C SER A 181 6.76 2.62 2.40
N CYS A 182 6.06 3.60 1.80
CA CYS A 182 4.76 4.05 2.29
C CYS A 182 3.70 2.94 2.15
N VAL A 183 2.64 3.02 2.94
CA VAL A 183 1.45 2.19 2.72
C VAL A 183 0.71 2.73 1.50
N GLY A 184 0.78 1.98 0.40
CA GLY A 184 0.18 2.36 -0.88
C GLY A 184 -1.21 1.75 -1.12
N ASP A 185 -1.52 0.65 -0.44
CA ASP A 185 -2.81 -0.04 -0.49
C ASP A 185 -3.01 -0.86 0.79
N ALA A 186 -4.26 -1.05 1.21
CA ALA A 186 -4.61 -2.03 2.23
C ALA A 186 -6.04 -2.52 2.05
N PHE A 187 -6.30 -3.75 2.45
CA PHE A 187 -7.64 -4.33 2.51
C PHE A 187 -7.77 -5.36 3.63
N LEU A 188 -8.99 -5.62 4.04
CA LEU A 188 -9.31 -6.61 5.05
C LEU A 188 -10.20 -7.71 4.48
N VAL A 189 -10.01 -8.94 4.95
CA VAL A 189 -10.76 -10.13 4.53
C VAL A 189 -11.38 -10.79 5.76
N PRO A 190 -12.67 -11.16 5.75
CA PRO A 190 -13.34 -11.83 6.87
C PRO A 190 -12.99 -13.33 6.92
N ASP A 191 -11.70 -13.64 6.88
CA ASP A 191 -11.15 -14.99 6.92
C ASP A 191 -9.87 -15.01 7.77
N SER A 192 -9.58 -16.19 8.33
CA SER A 192 -8.32 -16.46 9.05
C SER A 192 -7.09 -16.26 8.16
N LEU A 193 -5.96 -15.92 8.78
CA LEU A 193 -4.69 -15.79 8.05
C LEU A 193 -4.31 -17.10 7.34
N ASP A 194 -4.56 -18.26 7.95
CA ASP A 194 -4.28 -19.56 7.33
C ASP A 194 -5.06 -19.75 6.01
N ALA A 195 -6.32 -19.32 5.95
CA ALA A 195 -7.12 -19.38 4.74
C ALA A 195 -6.56 -18.45 3.66
N VAL A 196 -6.19 -17.22 4.01
CA VAL A 196 -5.59 -16.24 3.09
C VAL A 196 -4.25 -16.75 2.55
N LEU A 197 -3.38 -17.28 3.42
CA LEU A 197 -2.09 -17.85 3.01
C LEU A 197 -2.28 -19.09 2.12
N ALA A 198 -3.25 -19.95 2.40
CA ALA A 198 -3.55 -21.10 1.56
C ALA A 198 -4.04 -20.67 0.17
N VAL A 199 -4.86 -19.62 0.08
CA VAL A 199 -5.30 -19.03 -1.20
C VAL A 199 -4.11 -18.40 -1.93
N ALA A 200 -3.22 -17.68 -1.23
CA ALA A 200 -2.04 -17.08 -1.81
C ALA A 200 -1.10 -18.15 -2.41
N GLU A 201 -0.83 -19.23 -1.68
CA GLU A 201 0.03 -20.33 -2.14
C GLU A 201 -0.63 -21.11 -3.29
N ALA A 202 -1.92 -21.43 -3.20
CA ALA A 202 -2.64 -22.15 -4.25
C ALA A 202 -2.71 -21.37 -5.57
N ASN A 203 -2.74 -20.04 -5.50
CA ASN A 203 -2.75 -19.15 -6.66
C ASN A 203 -1.36 -18.60 -7.01
N ARG A 204 -0.29 -19.07 -6.35
CA ARG A 204 1.07 -18.63 -6.61
C ARG A 204 1.51 -19.10 -7.99
N THR A 205 1.41 -18.17 -8.93
CA THR A 205 1.83 -18.36 -10.32
C THR A 205 3.21 -17.79 -10.59
N ASP A 206 3.67 -16.89 -9.73
CA ASP A 206 5.00 -16.31 -9.80
C ASP A 206 5.94 -17.06 -8.85
N ALA A 207 7.00 -17.65 -9.42
CA ALA A 207 7.99 -18.41 -8.66
C ALA A 207 8.93 -17.49 -7.86
N ASP A 208 8.93 -16.19 -8.16
CA ASP A 208 9.80 -15.20 -7.53
C ASP A 208 9.15 -14.50 -6.32
N LEU A 209 7.92 -14.91 -5.97
CA LEU A 209 7.27 -14.54 -4.73
C LEU A 209 7.69 -15.48 -3.60
N GLU A 210 8.13 -14.88 -2.50
CA GLU A 210 8.47 -15.55 -1.25
C GLU A 210 7.45 -15.16 -0.17
N LEU A 211 6.89 -16.15 0.51
CA LEU A 211 6.02 -15.96 1.65
C LEU A 211 6.76 -16.43 2.91
N VAL A 212 6.90 -15.55 3.90
CA VAL A 212 7.65 -15.82 5.13
C VAL A 212 6.87 -15.34 6.33
N GLU A 213 6.95 -16.08 7.44
CA GLU A 213 6.46 -15.61 8.73
C GLU A 213 7.25 -14.40 9.23
N MET A 214 6.57 -13.49 9.89
CA MET A 214 7.14 -12.28 10.46
C MET A 214 6.81 -12.19 11.94
N THR A 215 7.69 -11.60 12.74
CA THR A 215 7.33 -11.30 14.13
C THR A 215 6.31 -10.17 14.16
N LEU A 216 5.42 -10.19 15.14
CA LEU A 216 4.44 -9.10 15.33
C LEU A 216 5.12 -7.75 15.58
N ALA A 217 6.28 -7.76 16.25
CA ALA A 217 7.03 -6.55 16.55
C ALA A 217 7.64 -5.94 15.27
N ASP A 218 8.22 -6.77 14.41
CA ASP A 218 8.75 -6.28 13.13
C ASP A 218 7.60 -5.80 12.23
N ALA A 219 6.48 -6.52 12.18
CA ALA A 219 5.30 -6.09 11.41
C ALA A 219 4.79 -4.73 11.89
N GLY A 220 4.75 -4.51 13.21
CA GLY A 220 4.37 -3.22 13.79
C GLY A 220 5.35 -2.10 13.45
N ALA A 221 6.66 -2.37 13.48
CA ALA A 221 7.66 -1.40 13.08
C ALA A 221 7.53 -1.01 11.60
N TRP A 222 7.33 -1.98 10.71
CA TRP A 222 7.20 -1.74 9.27
C TRP A 222 5.92 -0.98 8.91
N LEU A 223 4.80 -1.36 9.51
CA LEU A 223 3.53 -0.65 9.29
C LEU A 223 3.56 0.76 9.86
N GLY A 224 4.11 0.95 11.07
CA GLY A 224 4.26 2.27 11.67
C GLY A 224 5.10 3.20 10.80
N GLU A 225 6.29 2.75 10.39
CA GLU A 225 7.16 3.52 9.47
C GLU A 225 6.47 3.81 8.12
N GLY A 226 5.74 2.84 7.57
CA GLY A 226 5.02 3.01 6.31
C GLY A 226 3.86 3.99 6.39
N LEU A 227 3.11 3.99 7.50
CA LEU A 227 2.02 4.95 7.77
C LEU A 227 2.57 6.37 7.93
N GLU A 228 3.63 6.53 8.72
CA GLU A 228 4.33 7.82 8.87
C GLU A 228 4.86 8.33 7.51
N ALA A 229 5.42 7.45 6.69
CA ALA A 229 5.88 7.80 5.35
C ALA A 229 4.72 8.25 4.44
N THR A 230 3.54 7.61 4.53
CA THR A 230 2.35 8.01 3.77
C THR A 230 1.89 9.43 4.12
N GLU A 231 1.94 9.83 5.39
CA GLU A 231 1.57 11.19 5.82
C GLU A 231 2.48 12.29 5.25
N LEU A 232 3.75 11.95 5.02
CA LEU A 232 4.74 12.87 4.45
C LEU A 232 4.64 13.01 2.93
N MET A 233 3.81 12.19 2.27
CA MET A 233 3.65 12.20 0.81
C MET A 233 2.82 13.39 0.34
N TYR A 234 3.35 14.10 -0.66
CA TYR A 234 2.66 15.25 -1.25
C TYR A 234 1.42 14.85 -2.06
N THR A 235 1.46 13.69 -2.71
CA THR A 235 0.33 13.04 -3.36
C THR A 235 0.12 11.69 -2.70
N PRO A 236 -0.88 11.56 -1.81
CA PRO A 236 -1.20 10.29 -1.18
C PRO A 236 -1.48 9.23 -2.24
N SER A 237 -1.05 8.00 -1.97
CA SER A 237 -1.47 6.86 -2.77
C SER A 237 -2.97 6.63 -2.59
N GLU A 238 -3.66 6.26 -3.66
CA GLU A 238 -5.07 5.90 -3.62
C GLU A 238 -5.30 4.58 -4.34
N SER A 239 -6.16 3.75 -3.74
CA SER A 239 -6.59 2.47 -4.30
C SER A 239 -8.12 2.35 -4.17
N ASP A 240 -8.67 1.21 -4.58
CA ASP A 240 -10.10 0.94 -4.38
C ASP A 240 -10.50 0.85 -2.89
N THR A 241 -9.53 0.64 -1.98
CA THR A 241 -9.75 0.41 -0.54
C THR A 241 -8.89 1.30 0.36
N TRP A 242 -7.90 1.98 -0.20
CA TRP A 242 -7.02 2.92 0.47
C TRP A 242 -7.28 4.34 -0.04
N PRO A 243 -7.43 5.35 0.83
CA PRO A 243 -7.18 5.32 2.27
C PRO A 243 -8.39 4.93 3.14
N ALA A 244 -9.52 4.51 2.58
CA ALA A 244 -10.74 4.20 3.37
C ALA A 244 -10.53 3.21 4.54
N CYS A 245 -9.59 2.26 4.40
CA CYS A 245 -9.26 1.30 5.47
C CYS A 245 -8.14 1.78 6.43
N ARG A 246 -7.59 2.97 6.25
CA ARG A 246 -6.44 3.48 7.02
C ARG A 246 -6.67 3.48 8.53
N PRO A 247 -7.80 4.02 9.06
CA PRO A 247 -8.06 3.97 10.50
C PRO A 247 -8.02 2.55 11.10
N LEU A 248 -8.48 1.53 10.35
CA LEU A 248 -8.37 0.14 10.80
C LEU A 248 -6.93 -0.37 10.79
N VAL A 249 -6.13 0.01 9.80
CA VAL A 249 -4.71 -0.38 9.73
C VAL A 249 -3.94 0.28 10.88
N GLU A 250 -4.20 1.56 11.17
CA GLU A 250 -3.63 2.30 12.31
C GLU A 250 -4.00 1.64 13.63
N TRP A 251 -5.29 1.43 13.88
CA TRP A 251 -5.78 0.74 15.09
C TRP A 251 -5.11 -0.63 15.31
N LEU A 252 -5.02 -1.45 14.26
CA LEU A 252 -4.34 -2.74 14.34
C LEU A 252 -2.83 -2.57 14.59
N THR A 253 -2.20 -1.57 13.98
CA THR A 253 -0.77 -1.29 14.14
C THR A 253 -0.44 -0.86 15.57
N TYR A 254 -1.26 -0.01 16.19
CA TYR A 254 -1.09 0.41 17.59
C TYR A 254 -1.21 -0.75 18.59
N SER A 255 -1.93 -1.81 18.24
CA SER A 255 -2.05 -3.02 19.07
C SER A 255 -0.81 -3.93 19.04
N LEU A 256 0.11 -3.72 18.09
CA LEU A 256 1.29 -4.58 17.90
C LEU A 256 2.39 -4.30 18.94
N PRO A 257 3.18 -5.32 19.31
CA PRO A 257 4.31 -5.11 20.21
C PRO A 257 5.34 -4.13 19.64
N THR A 258 5.90 -3.27 20.49
CA THR A 258 7.00 -2.38 20.11
C THR A 258 8.36 -3.11 20.11
N GLY A 259 9.39 -2.46 19.56
CA GLY A 259 10.77 -2.95 19.62
C GLY A 259 11.17 -3.91 18.49
N GLY A 260 10.36 -3.99 17.42
CA GLY A 260 10.75 -4.66 16.18
C GLY A 260 11.80 -3.88 15.39
N SER A 261 12.31 -4.52 14.34
CA SER A 261 13.20 -3.90 13.36
C SER A 261 12.39 -3.44 12.14
N GLY A 262 12.46 -2.14 11.84
CA GLY A 262 11.84 -1.52 10.67
C GLY A 262 12.35 -2.04 9.33
N TYR A 263 11.82 -1.48 8.25
CA TYR A 263 12.26 -1.85 6.90
C TYR A 263 13.69 -1.38 6.67
N ALA A 264 14.62 -2.34 6.56
CA ALA A 264 15.97 -2.08 6.12
C ALA A 264 16.11 -2.53 4.67
N GLY A 265 15.93 -1.59 3.73
CA GLY A 265 16.23 -1.84 2.32
C GLY A 265 17.66 -2.35 2.13
N ARG A 266 17.91 -3.09 1.03
CA ARG A 266 19.27 -3.50 0.66
C ARG A 266 20.05 -2.34 0.04
N GLY A 267 20.22 -1.26 0.81
CA GLY A 267 21.16 -0.20 0.46
C GLY A 267 22.59 -0.71 0.58
N LEU A 268 23.41 -0.50 -0.45
CA LEU A 268 24.85 -0.72 -0.34
C LEU A 268 25.49 0.37 0.52
N GLY A 269 26.51 -0.02 1.30
CA GLY A 269 27.37 0.98 1.93
C GLY A 269 28.08 1.84 0.87
N TYR A 270 28.56 3.03 1.25
CA TYR A 270 29.22 3.95 0.32
C TYR A 270 30.35 3.28 -0.48
N ASP A 271 31.21 2.52 0.19
CA ASP A 271 32.34 1.83 -0.45
C ASP A 271 31.86 0.73 -1.41
N GLU A 272 30.87 -0.07 -1.00
CA GLU A 272 30.29 -1.13 -1.84
C GLU A 272 29.60 -0.55 -3.09
N HIS A 273 28.95 0.61 -2.93
CA HIS A 273 28.32 1.35 -4.01
C HIS A 273 29.34 1.88 -5.02
N GLN A 274 30.45 2.45 -4.54
CA GLN A 274 31.54 2.90 -5.42
C GLN A 274 32.21 1.72 -6.14
N ASP A 275 32.45 0.62 -5.44
CA ASP A 275 32.99 -0.62 -6.02
C ASP A 275 32.06 -1.19 -7.10
N LEU A 276 30.74 -1.12 -6.91
CA LEU A 276 29.76 -1.55 -7.92
C LEU A 276 29.85 -0.69 -9.19
N LEU A 277 29.90 0.64 -9.05
CA LEU A 277 30.06 1.56 -10.17
C LEU A 277 31.39 1.32 -10.91
N ASP A 278 32.49 1.14 -10.17
CA ASP A 278 33.81 0.86 -10.75
C ASP A 278 33.82 -0.43 -11.57
N ARG A 279 33.20 -1.50 -11.05
CA ARG A 279 33.04 -2.76 -11.80
C ARG A 279 32.20 -2.59 -13.05
N PHE A 280 31.12 -1.81 -13.00
CA PHE A 280 30.27 -1.58 -14.17
C PHE A 280 31.03 -0.79 -15.25
N PHE A 281 31.58 0.37 -14.92
CA PHE A 281 32.29 1.22 -15.89
C PHE A 281 33.61 0.60 -16.37
N GLY A 282 34.21 -0.32 -15.61
CA GLY A 282 35.33 -1.14 -16.04
C GLY A 282 34.97 -2.35 -16.91
N SER A 283 33.67 -2.69 -17.03
CA SER A 283 33.20 -3.83 -17.81
C SER A 283 33.13 -3.53 -19.31
N LEU A 284 33.11 -4.59 -20.15
CA LEU A 284 32.98 -4.44 -21.61
C LEU A 284 31.69 -3.71 -22.03
N VAL A 285 30.61 -3.84 -21.26
CA VAL A 285 29.31 -3.23 -21.58
C VAL A 285 29.18 -1.80 -21.05
N GLY A 286 29.85 -1.49 -19.93
CA GLY A 286 29.82 -0.18 -19.28
C GLY A 286 30.94 0.77 -19.71
N MET A 287 32.06 0.27 -20.23
CA MET A 287 33.23 1.11 -20.59
C MET A 287 32.93 2.17 -21.66
N ARG A 288 31.90 1.94 -22.51
CA ARG A 288 31.44 2.93 -23.48
C ARG A 288 30.81 4.18 -22.84
N PHE A 289 30.40 4.07 -21.58
CA PHE A 289 29.82 5.13 -20.77
C PHE A 289 30.77 5.61 -19.65
N ALA A 290 32.07 5.28 -19.70
CA ALA A 290 33.01 5.59 -18.61
C ALA A 290 33.43 7.08 -18.56
N THR A 291 32.47 8.00 -18.49
CA THR A 291 32.68 9.43 -18.23
C THR A 291 32.12 9.80 -16.86
N ALA A 292 32.60 10.91 -16.28
CA ALA A 292 32.14 11.37 -14.98
C ALA A 292 30.63 11.64 -14.96
N GLU A 293 30.10 12.21 -16.05
CA GLU A 293 28.67 12.58 -16.16
C GLU A 293 27.76 11.35 -16.24
N HIS A 294 28.15 10.28 -16.95
CA HIS A 294 27.39 9.03 -16.96
C HIS A 294 27.43 8.31 -15.62
N ARG A 295 28.56 8.42 -14.89
CA ARG A 295 28.67 7.92 -13.53
C ARG A 295 27.71 8.64 -12.60
N GLU A 296 27.66 9.97 -12.66
CA GLU A 296 26.71 10.78 -11.90
C GLU A 296 25.26 10.45 -12.26
N LEU A 297 24.96 10.32 -13.56
CA LEU A 297 23.64 9.95 -14.07
C LEU A 297 23.18 8.58 -13.55
N LEU A 298 24.03 7.55 -13.69
CA LEU A 298 23.71 6.23 -13.16
C LEU A 298 23.58 6.25 -11.64
N ASN A 299 24.50 6.92 -10.95
CA ASN A 299 24.49 7.04 -9.50
C ASN A 299 23.16 7.60 -9.00
N PHE A 300 22.64 8.64 -9.66
CA PHE A 300 21.33 9.19 -9.37
C PHE A 300 20.21 8.13 -9.54
N CYS A 301 20.17 7.41 -10.66
CA CYS A 301 19.18 6.35 -10.88
C CYS A 301 19.24 5.21 -9.83
N LEU A 302 20.41 4.96 -9.23
CA LEU A 302 20.55 3.94 -8.19
C LEU A 302 19.95 4.35 -6.86
N PHE A 303 19.92 5.65 -6.55
CA PHE A 303 19.31 6.18 -5.33
C PHE A 303 17.78 6.27 -5.42
N GLU A 304 17.25 6.51 -6.62
CA GLU A 304 15.81 6.60 -6.88
C GLU A 304 15.09 5.24 -6.78
N GLY A 305 13.81 5.26 -6.38
CA GLY A 305 12.97 4.09 -6.18
C GLY A 305 13.37 3.30 -4.94
N THR A 306 13.54 1.97 -5.08
CA THR A 306 13.84 1.06 -3.95
C THR A 306 15.21 1.26 -3.30
N GLY A 307 16.11 2.02 -3.94
CA GLY A 307 17.49 2.20 -3.48
C GLY A 307 18.39 0.96 -3.61
N ASP A 308 17.89 -0.18 -4.10
CA ASP A 308 18.70 -1.38 -4.34
C ASP A 308 19.38 -1.29 -5.73
N PRO A 309 20.71 -1.11 -5.83
CA PRO A 309 21.37 -0.91 -7.11
C PRO A 309 21.47 -2.18 -7.95
N LEU A 310 21.06 -3.34 -7.43
CA LEU A 310 21.13 -4.64 -8.11
C LEU A 310 19.78 -5.14 -8.62
N ARG A 311 18.69 -4.41 -8.38
CA ARG A 311 17.31 -4.83 -8.71
C ARG A 311 16.54 -3.73 -9.44
N PHE A 312 16.21 -3.97 -10.71
CA PHE A 312 15.46 -3.05 -11.55
C PHE A 312 14.21 -3.73 -12.09
N SER A 313 13.06 -3.28 -11.60
CA SER A 313 11.76 -3.74 -12.07
C SER A 313 11.23 -2.92 -13.23
N GLU A 314 10.17 -3.41 -13.87
CA GLU A 314 9.38 -2.66 -14.85
C GLU A 314 8.83 -1.36 -14.24
N VAL A 315 8.34 -1.41 -13.00
CA VAL A 315 7.74 -0.25 -12.31
C VAL A 315 8.80 0.82 -12.08
N ARG A 316 9.90 0.46 -11.40
CA ARG A 316 11.00 1.39 -11.13
C ARG A 316 11.56 2.02 -12.40
N LEU A 317 11.72 1.24 -13.48
CA LEU A 317 12.22 1.75 -14.75
C LEU A 317 11.21 2.65 -15.46
N THR A 318 9.91 2.36 -15.33
CA THR A 318 8.86 3.24 -15.85
C THR A 318 8.91 4.57 -15.10
N ASP A 319 8.91 4.54 -13.77
CA ASP A 319 8.95 5.73 -12.93
C ASP A 319 10.21 6.57 -13.20
N LEU A 320 11.38 5.96 -13.33
CA LEU A 320 12.63 6.64 -13.70
C LEU A 320 12.56 7.36 -15.05
N LEU A 321 11.76 6.84 -15.99
CA LEU A 321 11.63 7.38 -17.35
C LEU A 321 10.42 8.32 -17.50
N THR A 322 9.49 8.37 -16.54
CA THR A 322 8.31 9.25 -16.55
C THR A 322 8.39 10.38 -15.53
N ALA A 323 8.98 10.13 -14.36
CA ALA A 323 9.37 11.20 -13.46
C ALA A 323 10.34 12.13 -14.20
N THR A 324 10.40 13.40 -13.81
CA THR A 324 11.47 14.29 -14.28
C THR A 324 12.51 14.33 -13.16
N PRO A 325 13.24 13.24 -12.87
CA PRO A 325 13.93 13.15 -11.59
C PRO A 325 15.22 14.02 -11.62
N PHE A 326 15.52 14.65 -12.76
CA PHE A 326 16.63 15.57 -12.96
C PHE A 326 16.24 17.05 -12.84
N ASP A 327 15.02 17.40 -12.43
CA ASP A 327 14.68 18.80 -12.19
C ASP A 327 15.54 19.36 -11.04
N GLY A 328 16.51 20.22 -11.37
CA GLY A 328 17.53 20.73 -10.46
C GLY A 328 18.90 20.07 -10.53
N ALA A 329 19.06 18.91 -11.19
CA ALA A 329 20.36 18.31 -11.46
C ALA A 329 20.99 18.97 -12.70
N ALA A 330 22.24 19.43 -12.60
CA ALA A 330 22.96 20.09 -13.70
C ALA A 330 23.44 19.12 -14.80
N VAL A 331 22.63 18.11 -15.17
CA VAL A 331 22.97 17.15 -16.21
C VAL A 331 22.60 17.75 -17.58
N PRO A 332 23.55 17.92 -18.51
CA PRO A 332 23.25 18.46 -19.82
C PRO A 332 22.23 17.58 -20.56
N ALA A 333 21.23 18.19 -21.21
CA ALA A 333 20.18 17.47 -21.95
C ALA A 333 20.71 16.48 -23.01
N GLY A 334 21.92 16.71 -23.55
CA GLY A 334 22.58 15.76 -24.44
C GLY A 334 22.90 14.40 -23.77
N ARG A 335 23.18 14.39 -22.47
CA ARG A 335 23.48 13.17 -21.69
C ARG A 335 22.24 12.49 -21.17
N LEU A 336 21.19 13.24 -20.86
CA LEU A 336 19.88 12.66 -20.54
C LEU A 336 19.38 11.76 -21.68
N ARG A 337 19.63 12.14 -22.95
CA ARG A 337 19.30 11.29 -24.10
C ARG A 337 19.98 9.92 -24.12
N GLU A 338 21.12 9.76 -23.43
CA GLU A 338 21.85 8.49 -23.37
C GLU A 338 21.37 7.59 -22.21
N LEU A 339 20.47 8.08 -21.34
CA LEU A 339 19.98 7.33 -20.18
C LEU A 339 19.36 5.97 -20.55
N PRO A 340 18.46 5.84 -21.55
CA PRO A 340 17.90 4.53 -21.91
C PRO A 340 18.98 3.52 -22.30
N ASP A 341 19.98 3.95 -23.06
CA ASP A 341 21.09 3.08 -23.49
C ASP A 341 22.04 2.70 -22.34
N LEU A 342 22.23 3.61 -21.38
CA LEU A 342 22.95 3.35 -20.15
C LEU A 342 22.22 2.31 -19.29
N LEU A 343 20.91 2.46 -19.10
CA LEU A 343 20.07 1.52 -18.35
C LEU A 343 20.03 0.14 -19.03
N ARG A 344 19.90 0.09 -20.37
CA ARG A 344 19.97 -1.17 -21.14
C ARG A 344 21.29 -1.92 -20.94
N ALA A 345 22.39 -1.21 -20.66
CA ALA A 345 23.67 -1.83 -20.36
C ALA A 345 23.80 -2.23 -18.89
N TYR A 346 23.27 -1.41 -17.98
CA TYR A 346 23.40 -1.60 -16.55
C TYR A 346 22.50 -2.70 -16.00
N VAL A 347 21.23 -2.74 -16.42
CA VAL A 347 20.23 -3.67 -15.86
C VAL A 347 20.65 -5.14 -15.99
N PRO A 348 21.11 -5.65 -17.16
CA PRO A 348 21.60 -7.02 -17.26
C PRO A 348 22.84 -7.28 -16.39
N PHE A 349 23.73 -6.29 -16.24
CA PHE A 349 24.90 -6.39 -15.38
C PHE A 349 24.51 -6.50 -13.90
N ALA A 350 23.57 -5.67 -13.45
CA ALA A 350 23.03 -5.67 -12.09
C ALA A 350 22.30 -6.99 -11.79
N HIS A 351 21.38 -7.40 -12.65
CA HIS A 351 20.59 -8.62 -12.48
C HIS A 351 21.44 -9.90 -12.47
N ALA A 352 22.52 -9.93 -13.26
CA ALA A 352 23.46 -11.05 -13.24
C ALA A 352 24.20 -11.17 -11.89
N GLN A 353 24.47 -10.06 -11.19
CA GLN A 353 25.10 -10.10 -9.88
C GLN A 353 24.16 -10.56 -8.76
N SER A 354 22.87 -10.21 -8.87
CA SER A 354 21.84 -10.64 -7.92
C SER A 354 21.25 -12.03 -8.24
N GLY A 355 21.65 -12.64 -9.36
CA GLY A 355 21.21 -13.97 -9.77
C GLY A 355 19.74 -14.01 -10.21
N LEU A 356 19.20 -12.88 -10.67
CA LEU A 356 17.83 -12.78 -11.17
C LEU A 356 17.66 -13.58 -12.46
N ARG A 357 16.45 -14.12 -12.66
CA ARG A 357 16.12 -14.90 -13.84
C ARG A 357 16.16 -14.03 -15.11
N GLU A 358 16.51 -14.64 -16.23
CA GLU A 358 16.61 -13.94 -17.52
C GLU A 358 15.27 -13.32 -17.93
N GLU A 359 14.14 -13.94 -17.57
CA GLU A 359 12.81 -13.39 -17.88
C GLU A 359 12.58 -12.03 -17.24
N LEU A 360 12.98 -11.84 -15.98
CA LEU A 360 12.85 -10.55 -15.27
C LEU A 360 13.72 -9.47 -15.91
N THR A 361 14.93 -9.84 -16.35
CA THR A 361 15.81 -8.95 -17.10
C THR A 361 15.17 -8.54 -18.43
N ALA A 362 14.56 -9.48 -19.16
CA ALA A 362 13.91 -9.19 -20.43
C ALA A 362 12.71 -8.23 -20.27
N GLU A 363 11.96 -8.35 -19.18
CA GLU A 363 10.83 -7.46 -18.88
C GLU A 363 11.29 -6.06 -18.50
N ALA A 364 12.34 -5.95 -17.69
CA ALA A 364 12.97 -4.67 -17.37
C ALA A 364 13.46 -3.96 -18.65
N LEU A 365 14.10 -4.68 -19.57
CA LEU A 365 14.51 -4.13 -20.87
C LEU A 365 13.31 -3.69 -21.72
N ALA A 366 12.21 -4.46 -21.71
CA ALA A 366 10.99 -4.08 -22.42
C ALA A 366 10.33 -2.81 -21.84
N ALA A 367 10.45 -2.58 -20.53
CA ALA A 367 9.99 -1.35 -19.88
C ALA A 367 10.76 -0.12 -20.41
N ILE A 368 12.09 -0.24 -20.54
CA ILE A 368 12.94 0.81 -21.12
C ILE A 368 12.51 1.11 -22.56
N ASP A 369 12.31 0.08 -23.36
CA ASP A 369 11.89 0.23 -24.76
C ASP A 369 10.50 0.88 -24.89
N HIS A 370 9.60 0.65 -23.93
CA HIS A 370 8.29 1.26 -23.92
C HIS A 370 8.34 2.75 -23.54
N GLY A 371 9.12 3.10 -22.51
CA GLY A 371 9.19 4.47 -21.98
C GLY A 371 10.10 5.43 -22.77
N GLU A 372 11.06 4.91 -23.54
CA GLU A 372 12.10 5.72 -24.20
C GLU A 372 11.54 6.87 -25.05
N SER A 373 10.51 6.62 -25.86
CA SER A 373 9.99 7.64 -26.78
C SER A 373 9.35 8.83 -26.04
N GLU A 374 8.64 8.55 -24.95
CA GLU A 374 8.00 9.56 -24.12
C GLU A 374 9.05 10.36 -23.32
N TYR A 375 9.99 9.66 -22.70
CA TYR A 375 11.13 10.26 -22.01
C TYR A 375 11.92 11.22 -22.91
N LEU A 376 12.27 10.81 -24.13
CA LEU A 376 13.02 11.64 -25.07
C LEU A 376 12.24 12.88 -25.53
N ALA A 377 10.92 12.77 -25.61
CA ALA A 377 10.05 13.90 -25.93
C ALA A 377 10.03 14.91 -24.77
N GLN A 378 9.93 14.43 -23.52
CA GLN A 378 9.90 15.25 -22.31
C GLN A 378 11.18 16.05 -22.11
N ILE A 379 12.37 15.47 -22.31
CA ILE A 379 13.66 16.18 -22.14
C ILE A 379 14.06 17.08 -23.32
N SER A 380 13.28 17.05 -24.42
CA SER A 380 13.52 17.87 -25.60
C SER A 380 12.59 19.07 -25.73
N GLY A 381 11.49 19.09 -24.96
CA GLY A 381 10.62 20.25 -24.76
C GLY A 381 11.16 21.16 -23.67
#